data_AF-A0A950CAZ1-F1
#
_entry.id   AF-A0A950CAZ1-F1
#
_cell.length_a   1.000
_cell.length_b   1.000
_cell.length_c   1.000
_cell.angle_alpha   90.00
_cell.angle_beta   90.00
_cell.angle_gamma   90.00
#
_symmetry.space_group_name_H-M   'P 1'
#
loop_
_entity.id
_entity.type
_entity.pdbx_description
1 polymer ?
#
loop_
_entity_poly.entity_id
_entity_poly.type
_entity_poly.pdbx_seq_one_letter_code
_entity_poly.pdbx_strand_id
1 'polypeptide(L)' 'EVSRRCANAAVQIHGGYGFMDEYAVSRYWRDCKINEIGEGTNEVQRMVIARQLGLS' A
#
# COMPACT_ATOMS: atom_id res chain seq x y z
N GLU A 1 3.12 1.10 4.89
CA GLU A 1 1.89 1.85 5.26
C GLU A 1 1.81 3.28 4.70
N VAL A 2 2.85 4.12 4.87
CA VAL A 2 2.83 5.52 4.40
C VAL A 2 2.60 5.62 2.88
N SER A 3 3.35 4.86 2.06
CA SER A 3 3.19 4.88 0.59
C SER A 3 1.78 4.55 0.13
N ARG A 4 1.10 3.58 0.78
CA ARG A 4 -0.31 3.23 0.50
C ARG A 4 -1.24 4.42 0.76
N ARG A 5 -1.08 5.10 1.89
CA ARG A 5 -1.91 6.27 2.25
C ARG A 5 -1.69 7.41 1.25
N CYS A 6 -0.43 7.69 0.89
CA CYS A 6 -0.09 8.72 -0.09
C CYS A 6 -0.64 8.39 -1.49
N ALA A 7 -0.46 7.15 -1.96
CA ALA A 7 -0.96 6.73 -3.28
C ALA A 7 -2.50 6.77 -3.35
N ASN A 8 -3.19 6.34 -2.29
CA ASN A 8 -4.65 6.44 -2.21
C ASN A 8 -5.13 7.90 -2.26
N ALA A 9 -4.48 8.79 -1.50
CA ALA A 9 -4.80 10.21 -1.54
C ALA A 9 -4.54 10.83 -2.91
N ALA A 10 -3.44 10.45 -3.56
CA ALA A 10 -3.10 10.92 -4.91
C ALA A 10 -4.17 10.51 -5.94
N VAL A 11 -4.62 9.25 -5.94
CA VAL A 11 -5.72 8.78 -6.80
C VAL A 11 -7.00 9.57 -6.53
N GLN A 12 -7.34 9.79 -5.26
CA GLN A 12 -8.56 10.53 -4.89
C GLN A 12 -8.52 11.99 -5.36
N ILE A 13 -7.37 12.67 -5.26
CA ILE A 13 -7.20 14.05 -5.74
C ILE A 13 -7.34 14.13 -7.26
N HIS A 14 -6.88 13.11 -8.00
CA HIS A 14 -6.98 13.07 -9.46
C HIS A 14 -8.36 12.65 -9.97
N GLY A 15 -9.29 12.25 -9.08
CA GLY A 15 -10.64 11.84 -9.46
C GLY A 15 -10.65 10.70 -10.47
N GLY A 16 -11.50 10.79 -11.50
CA GLY A 16 -11.59 9.76 -12.55
C GLY A 16 -10.27 9.51 -13.29
N TYR A 17 -9.45 10.54 -13.49
CA TYR A 17 -8.13 10.40 -14.11
C TYR A 17 -7.16 9.60 -13.24
N GLY A 18 -7.37 9.59 -11.93
CA GLY A 18 -6.61 8.79 -10.97
C GLY A 18 -6.68 7.29 -11.22
N PHE A 19 -7.72 6.84 -11.94
CA PHE A 19 -7.98 5.44 -12.25
C PHE A 19 -7.71 5.06 -13.72
N MET A 20 -7.35 6.03 -14.56
CA MET A 20 -7.03 5.79 -15.97
C MET A 20 -5.56 5.34 -16.10
N ASP A 21 -5.29 4.30 -16.89
CA ASP A 21 -3.93 3.77 -17.09
C ASP A 21 -2.99 4.74 -17.84
N GLU A 22 -3.55 5.77 -18.48
CA GLU A 22 -2.82 6.84 -19.16
C GLU A 22 -2.07 7.76 -18.18
N TYR A 23 -2.49 7.80 -16.90
CA TYR A 23 -1.90 8.67 -15.89
C TYR A 23 -0.99 7.87 -14.96
N ALA A 24 0.22 8.38 -14.71
CA ALA A 24 1.22 7.70 -13.88
C ALA A 24 0.75 7.38 -12.45
N VAL A 25 -0.22 8.14 -11.92
CA VAL A 25 -0.80 7.94 -10.58
C VAL A 25 -1.44 6.56 -10.42
N SER A 26 -2.08 6.01 -11.47
CA SER A 26 -2.72 4.69 -11.41
C SER A 26 -1.66 3.57 -11.35
N ARG A 27 -0.55 3.72 -12.09
CA ARG A 27 0.61 2.84 -12.01
C ARG A 27 1.23 2.87 -10.61
N TYR A 28 1.51 4.05 -10.07
CA TYR A 28 2.10 4.18 -8.73
C TYR A 28 1.19 3.60 -7.63
N TRP A 29 -0.13 3.72 -7.79
CA TRP A 29 -1.07 3.09 -6.88
C TRP A 29 -1.00 1.56 -6.92
N ARG A 30 -0.97 0.96 -8.12
CA ARG A 30 -0.81 -0.49 -8.28
C ARG A 30 0.53 -0.99 -7.74
N ASP A 31 1.61 -0.27 -8.02
CA ASP A 31 2.95 -0.59 -7.52
C ASP A 31 3.04 -0.45 -6.00
N CYS A 32 2.32 0.51 -5.39
CA CYS A 32 2.24 0.58 -3.93
C CYS A 32 1.46 -0.60 -3.33
N LYS A 33 0.50 -1.15 -4.06
CA LYS A 33 -0.37 -2.22 -3.58
C LYS A 33 0.34 -3.58 -3.48
N ILE A 34 1.27 -3.87 -4.39
CA ILE A 34 2.06 -5.12 -4.38
C ILE A 34 2.90 -5.25 -3.09
N ASN A 35 3.36 -4.12 -2.54
CA ASN A 35 4.18 -4.07 -1.33
C ASN A 35 3.44 -4.52 -0.08
N GLU A 36 2.11 -4.60 -0.11
CA GLU A 36 1.33 -5.15 1.01
C GLU A 36 1.38 -6.68 1.07
N ILE A 37 1.92 -7.33 0.05
CA ILE A 37 1.95 -8.80 -0.10
C ILE A 37 3.38 -9.30 -0.32
N GLY A 38 4.18 -8.61 -1.13
CA GLY A 38 5.43 -9.11 -1.71
C GLY A 38 6.54 -9.47 -0.70
N GLU A 39 6.61 -8.83 0.46
CA GLU A 39 7.65 -9.05 1.48
C GLU A 39 7.10 -9.71 2.75
N GLY A 40 5.99 -10.43 2.61
CA GLY A 40 5.15 -10.88 3.72
C GLY A 40 4.00 -9.91 3.93
N THR A 41 2.80 -10.45 4.15
CA THR A 41 1.62 -9.62 4.33
C THR A 41 1.78 -8.70 5.54
N ASN A 42 1.12 -7.55 5.52
CA ASN A 42 1.12 -6.63 6.67
C ASN A 42 0.72 -7.35 7.97
N GLU A 43 -0.19 -8.32 7.89
CA GLU A 43 -0.65 -9.13 9.03
C GLU A 43 0.47 -10.03 9.55
N VAL A 44 1.21 -10.70 8.66
CA VAL A 44 2.36 -11.53 9.05
C VAL A 44 3.45 -10.68 9.69
N GLN A 45 3.73 -9.49 9.14
CA GLN A 45 4.69 -8.58 9.75
C GLN A 45 4.25 -8.13 11.15
N ARG A 46 2.96 -7.80 11.35
CA ARG A 46 2.43 -7.49 12.68
C ARG A 46 2.54 -8.67 13.64
N MET A 47 2.27 -9.89 13.20
CA MET A 47 2.45 -11.09 14.04
C MET A 47 3.91 -11.33 14.42
N VAL A 48 4.86 -11.13 13.50
CA VAL A 48 6.29 -11.26 13.78
C VAL A 48 6.73 -10.21 14.81
N ILE A 49 6.28 -8.96 14.65
CA ILE A 49 6.56 -7.89 15.62
C ILE A 49 5.95 -8.22 16.99
N ALA A 50 4.70 -8.69 17.05
CA ALA A 50 4.05 -9.09 18.30
C ALA A 50 4.82 -10.21 19.01
N ARG A 51 5.30 -11.20 18.26
CA ARG A 51 6.18 -12.27 18.75
C ARG A 51 7.51 -11.74 19.29
N GLN A 52 8.15 -10.82 18.58
CA GLN A 52 9.41 -10.20 19.02
C GLN A 52 9.25 -9.35 20.29
N LEU A 53 8.05 -8.79 20.52
CA LEU A 53 7.72 -8.04 21.73
C LEU A 53 7.24 -8.93 22.90
N GLY A 54 7.14 -10.25 22.71
CA GLY A 54 6.64 -11.17 23.75
C GLY A 54 5.13 -11.05 24.02
N LEU A 55 4.37 -10.50 23.07
CA LEU A 55 2.93 -10.27 23.18
C LEU A 55 2.08 -11.44 22.64
N SER A 56 2.69 -12.61 22.38
CA SER A 56 2.06 -13.79 21.79
C SER A 56 2.37 -15.07 22.54
#